data_AF-A0A3Q7HSA2-F1
#
_entry.id   AF-A0A3Q7HSA2-F1
#
_cell.length_a   1.000
_cell.length_b   1.000
_cell.length_c   1.000
_cell.angle_alpha   90.00
_cell.angle_beta   90.00
_cell.angle_gamma   90.00
#
_symmetry.space_group_name_H-M   'P 1'
#
loop_
_entity.id
_entity.type
_entity.pdbx_description
1 polymer ?
#
loop_
_entity_poly.entity_id
_entity_poly.type
_entity_poly.pdbx_seq_one_letter_code
_entity_poly.pdbx_strand_id
1 'polypeptide(L)'
;MESNSQFLTNQQIEKRIEAAAKFIHQQNEVRAPIIEKIAEKKSDKYFVLKRLKQLLPDEYIIWPQRKKYGYKTQYIWDTKITSDEQVEKELDEPLSIKTLYYKTQHGSKNLADEKRIFREMRRAEEIVCPKDTKMNQNQVTFAEIQNMRSEKRIFNLNVKSLKRKLESIKNDIKSLQNSLDAINRKKGKIYAAILQLKSQNYTS
;
A
#
# COMPACT_ATOMS: atom_id res chain seq x y z
N MET A 1 9.07 8.42 72.64
CA MET A 1 9.06 7.46 71.51
C MET A 1 10.31 7.72 70.71
N GLU A 2 11.42 7.08 71.10
CA GLU A 2 12.72 7.26 70.46
C GLU A 2 12.72 6.50 69.14
N SER A 3 12.84 7.24 68.05
CA SER A 3 13.02 6.70 66.71
C SER A 3 14.39 6.04 66.64
N ASN A 4 14.43 4.72 66.86
CA ASN A 4 15.58 3.86 66.59
C ASN A 4 15.93 3.90 65.09
N SER A 5 16.60 4.97 64.66
CA SER A 5 17.28 5.05 63.37
C SER A 5 18.54 4.20 63.48
N GLN A 6 18.40 2.89 63.24
CA GLN A 6 19.54 1.99 63.08
C GLN A 6 20.36 2.45 61.88
N PHE A 7 21.43 3.21 62.13
CA PHE A 7 22.44 3.51 61.14
C PHE A 7 23.05 2.19 60.65
N LEU A 8 23.03 1.96 59.34
CA LEU A 8 23.69 0.82 58.73
C LEU A 8 25.20 0.98 58.90
N THR A 9 25.89 -0.11 59.20
CA THR A 9 27.36 -0.08 59.21
C THR A 9 27.91 0.05 57.79
N ASN A 10 29.09 0.64 57.62
CA ASN A 10 29.72 0.80 56.30
C ASN A 10 29.82 -0.53 55.53
N GLN A 11 30.10 -1.63 56.24
CA GLN A 11 30.13 -2.98 55.67
C GLN A 11 28.75 -3.46 55.16
N GLN A 12 27.65 -3.07 55.83
CA GLN A 12 26.29 -3.37 55.37
C GLN A 12 25.91 -2.53 54.14
N ILE A 13 26.36 -1.27 54.09
CA ILE A 13 26.16 -0.38 52.94
C ILE A 13 26.87 -0.94 51.71
N GLU A 14 28.13 -1.36 51.84
CA GLU A 14 28.91 -1.97 50.74
C GLU A 14 28.24 -3.24 50.20
N LYS A 15 27.81 -4.16 51.08
CA LYS A 15 27.09 -5.37 50.66
C LYS A 15 25.81 -5.06 49.88
N ARG A 16 25.07 -4.01 50.29
CA ARG A 16 23.85 -3.56 49.58
C ARG A 16 24.18 -2.95 48.22
N ILE A 17 25.25 -2.18 48.11
CA ILE A 17 25.72 -1.61 46.83
C ILE A 17 26.16 -2.75 45.88
N GLU A 18 26.89 -3.75 46.39
CA GLU A 18 27.34 -4.89 45.59
C GLU A 18 26.15 -5.72 45.07
N ALA A 19 25.16 -5.99 45.93
CA ALA A 19 23.93 -6.67 45.53
C ALA A 19 23.16 -5.89 44.45
N ALA A 20 23.07 -4.56 44.61
CA ALA A 20 22.43 -3.69 43.62
C ALA A 20 23.19 -3.67 42.27
N ALA A 21 24.52 -3.69 42.31
CA ALA A 21 25.36 -3.78 41.11
C ALA A 21 25.17 -5.11 40.37
N LYS A 22 25.12 -6.24 41.10
CA LYS A 22 24.80 -7.57 40.53
C LYS A 22 23.43 -7.58 39.87
N PHE A 23 22.41 -6.97 40.50
CA PHE A 23 21.09 -6.86 39.90
C PHE A 23 21.08 -6.00 38.62
N ILE A 24 21.79 -4.87 38.62
CA ILE A 24 21.95 -4.04 37.41
C ILE A 24 22.56 -4.84 36.26
N HIS A 25 23.56 -5.67 36.56
CA HIS A 25 24.19 -6.55 35.58
C HIS A 25 23.18 -7.53 34.98
N GLN A 26 22.42 -8.24 35.81
CA GLN A 26 21.34 -9.13 35.34
C GLN A 26 20.31 -8.41 34.47
N GLN A 27 19.92 -7.17 34.83
CA GLN A 27 19.02 -6.37 34.00
C GLN A 27 19.65 -5.98 32.65
N ASN A 28 20.96 -5.79 32.59
CA ASN A 28 21.66 -5.54 31.33
C ASN A 28 21.71 -6.77 30.43
N GLU A 29 21.90 -7.96 31.01
CA GLU A 29 21.84 -9.23 30.28
C GLU A 29 20.47 -9.45 29.64
N VAL A 30 19.38 -9.12 30.35
CA VAL A 30 18.01 -9.19 29.80
C VAL A 30 17.77 -8.11 28.74
N ARG A 31 18.38 -6.93 28.89
CA ARG A 31 18.24 -5.79 27.97
C ARG A 31 18.86 -6.05 26.60
N ALA A 32 20.02 -6.70 26.54
CA ALA A 32 20.74 -6.96 25.29
C ALA A 32 19.90 -7.67 24.21
N PRO A 33 19.28 -8.84 24.47
CA PRO A 33 18.49 -9.55 23.46
C PRO A 33 17.22 -8.78 23.04
N ILE A 34 16.68 -7.91 23.90
CA ILE A 34 15.53 -7.05 23.54
C ILE A 34 15.96 -6.03 22.48
N ILE A 35 17.14 -5.42 22.63
CA ILE A 35 17.66 -4.44 21.67
C ILE A 35 17.93 -5.10 20.32
N GLU A 36 18.55 -6.28 20.33
CA GLU A 36 18.79 -7.07 19.12
C GLU A 36 17.48 -7.40 18.39
N LYS A 37 16.46 -7.88 19.12
CA LYS A 37 15.12 -8.15 18.55
C LYS A 37 14.46 -6.89 17.99
N ILE A 38 14.62 -5.73 18.64
CA ILE A 38 14.10 -4.46 18.08
C ILE A 38 14.80 -4.13 16.75
N ALA A 39 16.12 -4.32 16.66
CA ALA A 39 16.87 -4.06 15.44
C ALA A 39 16.44 -5.01 14.31
N GLU A 40 16.30 -6.30 14.60
CA GLU A 40 15.78 -7.32 13.68
C GLU A 40 14.39 -6.92 13.16
N LYS A 41 13.44 -6.61 14.06
CA LYS A 41 12.08 -6.22 13.67
C LYS A 41 12.04 -4.92 12.86
N LYS A 42 12.96 -3.97 13.11
CA LYS A 42 13.09 -2.77 12.27
C LYS A 42 13.55 -3.12 10.86
N SER A 43 14.46 -4.08 10.72
CA SER A 43 14.88 -4.62 9.43
C SER A 43 13.71 -5.29 8.70
N ASP A 44 12.95 -6.16 9.37
CA ASP A 44 11.73 -6.78 8.83
C ASP A 44 10.72 -5.75 8.35
N LYS A 45 10.48 -4.71 9.17
CA LYS A 45 9.59 -3.59 8.84
C LYS A 45 10.05 -2.92 7.54
N TYR A 46 11.35 -2.68 7.40
CA TYR A 46 11.92 -2.06 6.21
C TYR A 46 11.69 -2.94 4.97
N PHE A 47 11.94 -4.25 5.05
CA PHE A 47 11.69 -5.17 3.93
C PHE A 47 10.22 -5.21 3.51
N VAL A 48 9.30 -5.27 4.47
CA VAL A 48 7.85 -5.25 4.18
C VAL A 48 7.44 -3.92 3.52
N LEU A 49 7.97 -2.79 4.00
CA LEU A 49 7.71 -1.49 3.39
C LEU A 49 8.28 -1.39 1.97
N LYS A 50 9.50 -1.90 1.74
CA LYS A 50 10.11 -1.95 0.41
C LYS A 50 9.25 -2.76 -0.56
N ARG A 51 8.76 -3.94 -0.13
CA ARG A 51 7.87 -4.78 -0.93
C ARG A 51 6.52 -4.11 -1.19
N LEU A 52 5.94 -3.43 -0.19
CA LEU A 52 4.71 -2.66 -0.39
C LEU A 52 4.88 -1.52 -1.40
N LYS A 53 6.01 -0.82 -1.37
CA LYS A 53 6.32 0.24 -2.35
C LYS A 53 6.42 -0.31 -3.77
N GLN A 54 7.05 -1.46 -3.97
CA GLN A 54 7.15 -2.10 -5.29
C GLN A 54 5.80 -2.53 -5.86
N LEU A 55 4.81 -2.79 -5.01
CA LEU A 55 3.48 -3.22 -5.43
C LEU A 55 2.56 -2.02 -5.72
N LEU A 56 2.79 -0.86 -5.09
CA LEU A 56 1.93 0.30 -5.25
C LEU A 56 2.44 1.16 -6.42
N PRO A 57 1.57 1.62 -7.35
CA PRO A 57 1.94 2.67 -8.30
C PRO A 57 2.48 3.89 -7.55
N ASP A 58 3.46 4.60 -8.12
CA ASP A 58 4.17 5.72 -7.46
C ASP A 58 3.24 6.78 -6.83
N GLU A 59 2.03 6.94 -7.36
CA GLU A 59 0.98 7.82 -6.85
C GLU A 59 0.47 7.46 -5.44
N TYR A 60 0.68 6.22 -4.97
CA TYR A 60 0.22 5.72 -3.67
C TYR A 60 1.30 5.72 -2.58
N ILE A 61 2.53 6.13 -2.88
CA ILE A 61 3.62 6.22 -1.90
C ILE A 61 3.40 7.38 -0.90
N ILE A 62 2.44 8.27 -1.19
CA ILE A 62 2.05 9.38 -0.30
C ILE A 62 0.82 8.99 0.52
N TRP A 63 1.02 8.44 1.72
CA TRP A 63 -0.03 8.48 2.77
C TRP A 63 0.59 8.79 4.13
N PRO A 64 0.01 9.68 4.98
CA PRO A 64 -1.33 10.27 4.92
C PRO A 64 -1.36 11.80 5.16
N GLN A 65 -1.67 12.62 4.14
CA GLN A 65 -2.16 13.99 4.39
C GLN A 65 -3.16 14.54 3.36
N ARG A 66 -3.60 13.76 2.37
CA ARG A 66 -4.64 14.23 1.43
C ARG A 66 -6.04 14.07 2.02
N LYS A 67 -6.36 15.01 2.93
CA LYS A 67 -7.72 15.56 3.05
C LYS A 67 -8.20 15.97 1.65
N LYS A 68 -9.48 15.70 1.37
CA LYS A 68 -10.34 16.36 0.37
C LYS A 68 -9.65 16.71 -0.96
N TYR A 69 -9.70 15.87 -1.98
CA TYR A 69 -10.04 16.32 -3.34
C TYR A 69 -10.50 15.08 -4.13
N GLY A 70 -11.77 15.08 -4.51
CA GLY A 70 -12.34 14.07 -5.40
C GLY A 70 -11.84 14.34 -6.82
N TYR A 71 -11.09 13.39 -7.38
CA TYR A 71 -10.68 13.46 -8.76
C TYR A 71 -11.63 12.61 -9.60
N LYS A 72 -12.40 13.33 -10.44
CA LYS A 72 -13.15 12.79 -11.57
C LYS A 72 -12.16 12.10 -12.51
N THR A 73 -12.40 10.83 -12.81
CA THR A 73 -11.78 10.13 -13.93
C THR A 73 -12.21 10.82 -15.22
N GLN A 74 -11.29 11.54 -15.86
CA GLN A 74 -11.50 12.18 -17.15
C GLN A 74 -11.17 11.17 -18.25
N TYR A 75 -12.17 10.88 -19.06
CA TYR A 75 -12.15 9.95 -20.17
C TYR A 75 -11.09 10.36 -21.21
N ILE A 76 -10.30 9.38 -21.67
CA ILE A 76 -9.50 9.51 -22.89
C ILE A 76 -10.41 9.09 -24.04
N TRP A 77 -10.94 10.08 -24.76
CA TRP A 77 -11.52 9.92 -26.10
C TRP A 77 -11.01 11.06 -26.99
N ASP A 78 -9.71 11.13 -27.20
CA ASP A 78 -9.15 12.01 -28.24
C ASP A 78 -9.24 11.30 -29.59
N THR A 79 -10.39 11.48 -30.25
CA THR A 79 -10.52 11.28 -31.68
C THR A 79 -9.90 12.48 -32.39
N LYS A 80 -8.79 12.26 -33.09
CA LYS A 80 -8.25 13.24 -34.02
C LYS A 80 -9.18 13.34 -35.22
N ILE A 81 -9.73 14.54 -35.40
CA ILE A 81 -10.36 15.06 -36.60
C ILE A 81 -9.27 15.68 -37.48
N THR A 82 -9.17 15.23 -38.72
CA THR A 82 -8.59 15.90 -39.89
C THR A 82 -8.98 15.06 -41.11
N SER A 83 -9.36 15.56 -42.28
CA SER A 83 -9.74 16.88 -42.80
C SER A 83 -10.55 16.59 -44.07
N ASP A 84 -11.39 17.52 -44.51
CA ASP A 84 -12.03 17.49 -45.82
C ASP A 84 -10.98 17.63 -46.94
N GLU A 85 -11.07 16.78 -47.97
CA GLU A 85 -10.65 17.12 -49.35
C GLU A 85 -11.35 16.19 -50.35
N GLN A 86 -11.97 16.80 -51.37
CA GLN A 86 -12.81 16.19 -52.38
C GLN A 86 -12.00 15.39 -53.41
N VAL A 87 -12.49 14.22 -53.83
CA VAL A 87 -12.29 13.70 -55.19
C VAL A 87 -13.53 12.91 -55.60
N GLU A 88 -14.28 13.44 -56.57
CA GLU A 88 -15.20 12.66 -57.39
C GLU A 88 -14.40 11.63 -58.19
N LYS A 89 -14.65 10.34 -57.94
CA LYS A 89 -14.38 9.25 -58.87
C LYS A 89 -15.41 8.15 -58.63
N GLU A 90 -16.23 7.92 -59.64
CA GLU A 90 -17.00 6.67 -59.78
C GLU A 90 -16.01 5.50 -59.79
N LEU A 91 -16.01 4.77 -58.69
CA LEU A 91 -15.54 3.39 -58.60
C LEU A 91 -16.55 2.69 -57.70
N ASP A 92 -16.93 1.48 -58.09
CA ASP A 92 -17.93 0.60 -57.47
C ASP A 92 -17.44 0.05 -56.11
N GLU A 93 -16.88 0.93 -55.27
CA GLU A 93 -16.42 0.64 -53.93
C GLU A 93 -17.55 0.89 -52.93
N PRO A 94 -17.77 -0.03 -51.96
CA PRO A 94 -18.82 0.14 -50.97
C PRO A 94 -18.58 1.41 -50.16
N LEU A 95 -19.56 2.33 -50.20
CA LEU A 95 -19.57 3.55 -49.40
C LEU A 95 -19.22 3.24 -47.94
N SER A 96 -18.27 3.99 -47.37
CA SER A 96 -17.90 3.86 -45.96
C SER A 96 -19.12 4.02 -45.05
N ILE A 97 -19.17 3.23 -43.96
CA ILE A 97 -20.26 3.25 -42.96
C ILE A 97 -20.54 4.68 -42.47
N LYS A 98 -19.50 5.51 -42.33
CA LYS A 98 -19.62 6.92 -41.92
C LYS A 98 -20.41 7.76 -42.95
N THR A 99 -20.15 7.54 -44.24
CA THR A 99 -20.86 8.21 -45.34
C THR A 99 -22.30 7.75 -45.45
N LEU A 100 -22.55 6.45 -45.23
CA LEU A 100 -23.91 5.91 -45.19
C LEU A 100 -24.71 6.50 -44.02
N TYR A 101 -24.11 6.65 -42.84
CA TYR A 101 -24.77 7.24 -41.65
C TYR A 101 -25.15 8.70 -41.87
N TYR A 102 -24.26 9.46 -42.50
CA TYR A 102 -24.53 10.83 -42.90
C TYR A 102 -25.70 10.94 -43.88
N LYS A 103 -25.82 10.00 -44.84
CA LYS A 103 -26.94 9.94 -45.78
C LYS A 103 -28.28 9.66 -45.08
N THR A 104 -28.32 8.81 -44.05
CA THR A 104 -29.54 8.57 -43.25
C THR A 104 -29.94 9.79 -42.44
N GLN A 105 -28.97 10.52 -41.88
CA GLN A 105 -29.27 11.70 -41.05
C GLN A 105 -29.68 12.93 -41.84
N HIS A 106 -29.19 13.09 -43.08
CA HIS A 106 -29.32 14.36 -43.80
C HIS A 106 -29.84 14.25 -45.25
N GLY A 107 -30.01 13.05 -45.81
CA GLY A 107 -30.21 12.87 -47.25
C GLY A 107 -31.38 11.98 -47.69
N SER A 108 -31.90 11.09 -46.83
CA SER A 108 -32.98 10.18 -47.23
C SER A 108 -34.36 10.85 -47.11
N LYS A 109 -35.00 11.10 -48.27
CA LYS A 109 -36.36 11.69 -48.34
C LYS A 109 -37.47 10.63 -48.43
N ASN A 110 -37.14 9.36 -48.59
CA ASN A 110 -38.11 8.26 -48.66
C ASN A 110 -37.61 6.99 -47.94
N LEU A 111 -38.56 6.16 -47.52
CA LEU A 111 -38.32 4.92 -46.76
C LEU A 111 -37.58 3.84 -47.57
N ALA A 112 -37.72 3.86 -48.90
CA ALA A 112 -37.08 2.89 -49.77
C ALA A 112 -35.56 3.11 -49.83
N ASP A 113 -35.13 4.36 -49.95
CA ASP A 113 -33.73 4.78 -49.91
C ASP A 113 -33.13 4.55 -48.54
N GLU A 114 -33.87 4.85 -47.47
CA GLU A 114 -33.44 4.56 -46.10
C GLU A 114 -33.21 3.04 -45.87
N LYS A 115 -34.15 2.20 -46.32
CA LYS A 115 -34.00 0.73 -46.29
C LYS A 115 -32.83 0.24 -47.14
N ARG A 116 -32.53 0.90 -48.26
CA ARG A 116 -31.38 0.58 -49.12
C ARG A 116 -30.07 0.89 -48.39
N ILE A 117 -29.96 2.08 -47.81
CA ILE A 117 -28.81 2.52 -47.00
C ILE A 117 -28.56 1.55 -45.84
N PHE A 118 -29.59 1.12 -45.11
CA PHE A 118 -29.42 0.14 -44.02
C PHE A 118 -28.96 -1.24 -44.49
N ARG A 119 -29.35 -1.69 -45.70
CA ARG A 119 -28.83 -2.94 -46.28
C ARG A 119 -27.37 -2.79 -46.69
N GLU A 120 -26.99 -1.65 -47.26
CA GLU A 120 -25.61 -1.33 -47.62
C GLU A 120 -24.72 -1.25 -46.37
N MET A 121 -25.21 -0.63 -45.27
CA MET A 121 -24.52 -0.61 -43.98
C MET A 121 -24.29 -2.02 -43.45
N ARG A 122 -25.31 -2.88 -43.47
CA ARG A 122 -25.18 -4.27 -43.00
C ARG A 122 -24.17 -5.07 -43.83
N ARG A 123 -24.15 -4.89 -45.15
CA ARG A 123 -23.17 -5.54 -46.03
C ARG A 123 -21.76 -5.02 -45.78
N ALA A 124 -21.60 -3.70 -45.63
CA ALA A 124 -20.32 -3.08 -45.30
C ALA A 124 -19.80 -3.58 -43.93
N GLU A 125 -20.67 -3.73 -42.92
CA GLU A 125 -20.32 -4.30 -41.62
C GLU A 125 -19.88 -5.76 -41.69
N GLU A 126 -20.50 -6.57 -42.56
CA GLU A 126 -20.14 -7.98 -42.79
C GLU A 126 -18.79 -8.12 -43.53
N ILE A 127 -18.47 -7.19 -44.44
CA ILE A 127 -17.17 -7.14 -45.14
C ILE A 127 -16.05 -6.67 -44.19
N VAL A 128 -16.33 -5.67 -43.34
CA VAL A 128 -15.34 -5.10 -42.40
C VAL A 128 -15.08 -6.04 -41.21
N CYS A 129 -16.05 -6.86 -40.81
CA CYS A 129 -15.88 -7.87 -39.76
C CYS A 129 -16.82 -9.07 -39.96
N PRO A 130 -16.30 -10.23 -40.39
CA PRO A 130 -17.06 -11.47 -40.41
C PRO A 130 -17.63 -11.80 -39.03
N LYS A 131 -18.87 -12.28 -38.95
CA LYS A 131 -19.56 -12.57 -37.67
C LYS A 131 -18.78 -13.54 -36.78
N ASP A 132 -18.05 -14.47 -37.39
CA ASP A 132 -17.20 -15.44 -36.68
C ASP A 132 -15.97 -14.79 -36.03
N THR A 133 -15.45 -13.71 -36.61
CA THR A 133 -14.33 -12.94 -36.06
C THR A 133 -14.77 -12.10 -34.85
N LYS A 134 -15.98 -11.52 -34.88
CA LYS A 134 -16.56 -10.76 -33.73
C LYS A 134 -16.81 -11.65 -32.51
N MET A 135 -17.32 -12.87 -32.71
CA MET A 135 -17.63 -13.75 -31.58
C MET A 135 -16.36 -14.28 -30.91
N ASN A 136 -15.33 -14.65 -31.69
CA ASN A 136 -14.05 -15.10 -31.15
C ASN A 136 -13.28 -13.96 -30.46
N GLN A 137 -13.26 -12.75 -31.02
CA GLN A 137 -12.63 -11.59 -30.36
C GLN A 137 -13.33 -11.21 -29.05
N ASN A 138 -14.66 -11.29 -28.98
CA ASN A 138 -15.41 -11.03 -27.75
C ASN A 138 -15.18 -12.10 -26.66
N GLN A 139 -14.97 -13.36 -27.04
CA GLN A 139 -14.63 -14.43 -26.10
C GLN A 139 -13.19 -14.30 -25.57
N VAL A 140 -12.23 -13.99 -26.45
CA VAL A 140 -10.83 -13.76 -26.07
C VAL A 140 -10.72 -12.55 -25.14
N THR A 141 -11.35 -11.43 -25.48
CA THR A 141 -11.37 -10.24 -24.60
C THR A 141 -12.08 -10.48 -23.27
N PHE A 142 -13.16 -11.28 -23.24
CA PHE A 142 -13.81 -11.65 -21.97
C PHE A 142 -12.89 -12.50 -21.09
N ALA A 143 -12.20 -13.49 -21.66
CA ALA A 143 -11.24 -14.33 -20.93
C ALA A 143 -10.07 -13.51 -20.36
N GLU A 144 -9.52 -12.59 -21.15
CA GLU A 144 -8.49 -11.64 -20.72
C GLU A 144 -8.97 -10.75 -19.56
N ILE A 145 -10.20 -10.23 -19.63
CA ILE A 145 -10.79 -9.44 -18.55
C ILE A 145 -10.95 -10.28 -17.27
N GLN A 146 -11.35 -11.55 -17.38
CA GLN A 146 -11.45 -12.44 -16.22
C GLN A 146 -10.07 -12.74 -15.61
N ASN A 147 -9.05 -12.95 -16.44
CA ASN A 147 -7.67 -13.13 -15.98
C ASN A 147 -7.14 -11.88 -15.27
N MET A 148 -7.33 -10.69 -15.84
CA MET A 148 -6.96 -9.44 -15.16
C MET A 148 -7.69 -9.26 -13.82
N ARG A 149 -8.97 -9.65 -13.75
CA ARG A 149 -9.73 -9.59 -12.49
C ARG A 149 -9.20 -10.56 -11.44
N SER A 150 -8.82 -11.78 -11.84
CA SER A 150 -8.26 -12.77 -10.92
C SER A 150 -6.87 -12.35 -10.42
N GLU A 151 -6.01 -11.85 -11.31
CA GLU A 151 -4.70 -11.28 -10.96
C GLU A 151 -4.83 -10.09 -10.01
N LYS A 152 -5.75 -9.16 -10.29
CA LYS A 152 -6.03 -8.03 -9.41
C LYS A 152 -6.51 -8.47 -8.02
N ARG A 153 -7.30 -9.54 -7.93
CA ARG A 153 -7.71 -10.11 -6.62
C ARG A 153 -6.51 -10.66 -5.87
N ILE A 154 -5.65 -11.44 -6.52
CA ILE A 154 -4.43 -12.00 -5.91
C ILE A 154 -3.51 -10.86 -5.43
N PHE A 155 -3.30 -9.85 -6.28
CA PHE A 155 -2.53 -8.66 -5.94
C PHE A 155 -3.10 -7.95 -4.70
N ASN A 156 -4.41 -7.71 -4.65
CA ASN A 156 -5.06 -7.07 -3.50
C ASN A 156 -4.93 -7.90 -2.21
N LEU A 157 -5.03 -9.23 -2.31
CA LEU A 157 -4.80 -10.13 -1.17
C LEU A 157 -3.36 -10.03 -0.67
N ASN A 158 -2.38 -9.99 -1.57
CA ASN A 158 -0.97 -9.82 -1.22
C ASN A 158 -0.71 -8.48 -0.51
N VAL A 159 -1.24 -7.37 -1.03
CA VAL A 159 -1.14 -6.04 -0.39
C VAL A 159 -1.77 -6.06 1.00
N LYS A 160 -2.96 -6.67 1.15
CA LYS A 160 -3.65 -6.78 2.44
C LYS A 160 -2.84 -7.61 3.44
N SER A 161 -2.27 -8.72 3.00
CA SER A 161 -1.40 -9.57 3.82
C SER A 161 -0.16 -8.82 4.31
N LEU A 162 0.52 -8.09 3.42
CA LEU A 162 1.69 -7.28 3.77
C LEU A 162 1.36 -6.15 4.74
N LYS A 163 0.21 -5.48 4.58
CA LYS A 163 -0.27 -4.46 5.53
C LYS A 163 -0.51 -5.05 6.92
N ARG A 164 -1.11 -6.24 7.02
CA ARG A 164 -1.29 -6.94 8.30
C ARG A 164 0.06 -7.30 8.94
N LYS A 165 1.00 -7.83 8.14
CA LYS A 165 2.35 -8.15 8.60
C LYS A 165 3.07 -6.91 9.13
N LEU A 166 2.96 -5.78 8.42
CA LEU A 166 3.54 -4.51 8.85
C LEU A 166 2.99 -4.06 10.21
N GLU A 167 1.68 -4.19 10.41
CA GLU A 167 1.04 -3.79 11.67
C GLU A 167 1.45 -4.71 12.83
N SER A 168 1.53 -6.02 12.59
CA SER A 168 2.08 -6.98 13.56
C SER A 168 3.50 -6.59 13.99
N ILE A 169 4.38 -6.31 13.04
CA ILE A 169 5.77 -5.90 13.33
C ILE A 169 5.82 -4.61 14.14
N LYS A 170 4.97 -3.62 13.84
CA LYS A 170 4.90 -2.37 14.63
C LYS A 170 4.48 -2.65 16.08
N ASN A 171 3.50 -3.52 16.28
CA ASN A 171 3.04 -3.90 17.61
C ASN A 171 4.13 -4.65 18.39
N ASP A 172 4.85 -5.57 17.73
CA ASP A 172 6.00 -6.25 18.32
C ASP A 172 7.08 -5.25 18.78
N ILE A 173 7.47 -4.32 17.90
CA ILE A 173 8.45 -3.27 18.23
C ILE A 173 7.98 -2.44 19.44
N LYS A 174 6.72 -2.02 19.45
CA LYS A 174 6.14 -1.24 20.55
C LYS A 174 6.16 -2.02 21.86
N SER A 175 5.82 -3.31 21.83
CA SER A 175 5.86 -4.18 23.01
C SER A 175 7.29 -4.32 23.55
N LEU A 176 8.27 -4.55 22.68
CA LEU A 176 9.68 -4.63 23.05
C LEU A 176 10.20 -3.31 23.62
N GLN A 177 9.80 -2.16 23.05
CA GLN A 177 10.14 -0.84 23.58
C GLN A 177 9.57 -0.64 24.99
N ASN A 178 8.31 -1.01 25.23
CA ASN A 178 7.71 -0.93 26.55
C ASN A 178 8.46 -1.80 27.58
N SER A 179 8.89 -3.00 27.18
CA SER A 179 9.72 -3.88 28.02
C SER A 179 11.06 -3.24 28.36
N LEU A 180 11.71 -2.63 27.37
CA LEU A 180 12.96 -1.90 27.55
C LEU A 180 12.80 -0.71 28.51
N ASP A 181 11.71 0.04 28.38
CA ASP A 181 11.40 1.16 29.27
C ASP A 181 11.15 0.69 30.70
N ALA A 182 10.49 -0.45 30.88
CA ALA A 182 10.28 -1.05 32.20
C ALA A 182 11.62 -1.43 32.87
N ILE A 183 12.55 -2.02 32.11
CA ILE A 183 13.91 -2.34 32.59
C ILE A 183 14.65 -1.05 32.97
N ASN A 184 14.62 -0.03 32.10
CA ASN A 184 15.28 1.25 32.35
C ASN A 184 14.73 1.94 33.61
N ARG A 185 13.41 1.90 33.83
CA ARG A 185 12.80 2.41 35.07
C ARG A 185 13.28 1.67 36.31
N LYS A 186 13.34 0.33 36.26
CA LYS A 186 13.88 -0.48 37.37
C LYS A 186 15.33 -0.12 37.66
N LYS A 187 16.18 -0.04 36.64
CA LYS A 187 17.57 0.38 36.77
C LYS A 187 17.70 1.78 37.37
N GLY A 188 16.89 2.73 36.91
CA GLY A 188 16.87 4.10 37.44
C GLY A 188 16.61 4.15 38.95
N LYS A 189 15.64 3.37 39.43
CA LYS A 189 15.37 3.25 40.88
C LYS A 189 16.56 2.68 41.66
N ILE A 190 17.25 1.69 41.08
CA ILE A 190 18.40 1.07 41.74
C ILE A 190 19.60 2.01 41.76
N TYR A 191 19.86 2.75 40.67
CA TYR A 191 20.89 3.78 40.67
C TYR A 191 20.60 4.87 41.71
N ALA A 192 19.35 5.30 41.85
CA ALA A 192 18.96 6.25 42.90
C ALA A 192 19.22 5.69 44.31
N ALA A 193 18.88 4.41 44.55
CA ALA A 193 19.16 3.75 45.83
C ALA A 193 20.66 3.64 46.12
N ILE A 194 21.48 3.29 45.12
CA ILE A 194 22.95 3.26 45.26
C ILE A 194 23.49 4.66 45.60
N LEU A 195 22.99 5.71 44.94
CA LEU A 195 23.41 7.09 45.22
C LEU A 195 23.09 7.50 46.66
N GLN A 196 21.89 7.18 47.15
CA GLN A 196 21.50 7.42 48.54
C GLN A 196 22.39 6.67 49.54
N LEU A 197 22.63 5.38 49.30
CA LEU A 197 23.52 4.55 50.12
C LEU A 197 24.95 5.10 50.15
N LYS A 198 25.46 5.56 49.00
CA LYS A 198 26.78 6.20 48.94
C LYS A 198 26.82 7.50 49.74
N SER A 199 25.80 8.36 49.65
CA SER A 199 25.76 9.60 50.44
C SER A 199 25.73 9.36 51.95
N GLN A 200 25.08 8.28 52.40
CA GLN A 200 25.08 7.88 53.82
C GLN A 200 26.47 7.44 54.29
N ASN A 201 27.23 6.77 53.42
CA ASN A 201 28.59 6.29 53.72
C ASN A 201 29.64 7.41 53.82
N TYR A 202 29.39 8.57 53.20
CA TYR A 202 30.30 9.74 53.29
C TYR A 202 29.96 10.68 54.46
N THR A 203 28.82 10.48 55.11
CA THR A 203 28.31 11.33 56.20
C THR A 203 28.39 10.65 57.57
N SER A 204 28.77 9.37 57.61
CA SER A 204 29.00 8.57 58.84
C SER A 204 30.51 8.38 59.05
#